data_AF-A0A5J9SX87-F1
#
_entry.id   AF-A0A5J9SX87-F1
#
_cell.length_a   1.000
_cell.length_b   1.000
_cell.length_c   1.000
_cell.angle_alpha   90.00
_cell.angle_beta   90.00
_cell.angle_gamma   90.00
#
_symmetry.space_group_name_H-M   'P 1'
#
loop_
_entity.id
_entity.type
_entity.pdbx_description
1 polymer ?
#
loop_
_entity_poly.entity_id
_entity_poly.type
_entity_poly.pdbx_seq_one_letter_code
_entity_poly.pdbx_strand_id
1 'polypeptide(L)'
;MRSLCAVTERSSCALAARISPAVAAPWSSPSPRSPAAQFLVAPLAKLQLPRHVATLQLLDVPGNPIHARRTQVRLVGIRPSCCLPFRAFAAVRAQRIQPTKKKRRLDEVCLERFQQYSRTYIQSWILQGKVHVDGRVVNKAGTQVSDKSVIEIKAEIPKYVCRAGHKLEAAIKEFCIDCDGKIALDSGLSTGGFTDCLLQHGASHVYGVDVGYGQVMPAVTKVMKTDSILITLIKPQFEARRSQVGGGGIVRDPLVHKEVLDRIISGVEEFGFCNKGWIESPIKGAEGNKEFLACFHRIPTPEPRPEGEVEVAAT
;
A
#
# COMPACT_ATOMS: atom_id res chain seq x y z
N MET A 1 -5.11 2.32 -12.52
CA MET A 1 -5.33 1.37 -11.40
C MET A 1 -6.78 0.94 -11.41
N ARG A 2 -7.04 -0.28 -11.88
CA ARG A 2 -8.31 -0.97 -11.67
C ARG A 2 -8.30 -1.42 -10.21
N SER A 3 -9.25 -0.94 -9.41
CA SER A 3 -9.44 -1.47 -8.05
C SER A 3 -10.50 -2.55 -8.18
N LEU A 4 -10.13 -3.77 -7.83
CA LEU A 4 -10.97 -4.94 -7.98
C LEU A 4 -11.07 -5.61 -6.61
N CYS A 5 -12.31 -5.82 -6.16
CA CYS A 5 -12.61 -6.39 -4.85
C CYS A 5 -13.37 -7.69 -5.05
N ALA A 6 -12.91 -8.78 -4.46
CA ALA A 6 -13.57 -10.07 -4.49
C ALA A 6 -13.94 -10.52 -3.08
N VAL A 7 -15.11 -11.15 -2.91
CA VAL A 7 -15.62 -11.67 -1.62
C VAL A 7 -16.06 -13.13 -1.79
N THR A 8 -15.65 -14.02 -0.89
CA THR A 8 -15.95 -15.47 -0.93
C THR A 8 -16.11 -16.09 0.46
N GLU A 9 -16.84 -17.22 0.57
CA GLU A 9 -17.09 -17.92 1.83
C GLU A 9 -15.84 -18.51 2.51
N ARG A 10 -15.95 -18.82 3.81
CA ARG A 10 -14.84 -19.13 4.72
C ARG A 10 -14.14 -20.49 4.50
N SER A 11 -14.80 -21.46 3.88
CA SER A 11 -14.28 -22.83 3.73
C SER A 11 -13.11 -22.91 2.74
N SER A 12 -11.88 -22.93 3.27
CA SER A 12 -10.62 -23.27 2.61
C SER A 12 -10.14 -22.38 1.46
N CYS A 13 -9.59 -21.20 1.80
CA CYS A 13 -8.53 -20.59 0.99
C CYS A 13 -7.20 -21.34 1.27
N ALA A 14 -7.09 -22.58 0.78
CA ALA A 14 -5.94 -23.45 1.05
C ALA A 14 -4.66 -23.03 0.31
N LEU A 15 -4.72 -22.01 -0.56
CA LEU A 15 -3.60 -21.62 -1.42
C LEU A 15 -2.75 -20.44 -0.88
N ALA A 16 -3.26 -19.65 0.08
CA ALA A 16 -2.51 -18.52 0.64
C ALA A 16 -1.35 -18.98 1.55
N ALA A 17 -1.38 -20.22 2.04
CA ALA A 17 -0.33 -20.82 2.88
C ALA A 17 0.81 -21.52 2.09
N ARG A 18 0.81 -21.47 0.75
CA ARG A 18 1.86 -22.09 -0.09
C ARG A 18 2.83 -21.10 -0.74
N ILE A 19 2.82 -19.83 -0.33
CA ILE A 19 3.93 -18.91 -0.62
C ILE A 19 4.94 -19.05 0.54
N SER A 20 5.66 -20.17 0.57
CA SER A 20 6.88 -20.28 1.38
C SER A 20 8.06 -19.73 0.57
N PRO A 21 9.03 -19.06 1.22
CA PRO A 21 10.22 -18.55 0.57
C PRO A 21 11.07 -19.74 0.14
N ALA A 22 11.29 -19.92 -1.16
CA ALA A 22 12.18 -20.96 -1.64
C ALA A 22 13.62 -20.64 -1.18
N VAL A 23 14.00 -21.31 -0.10
CA VAL A 23 15.37 -21.56 0.35
C VAL A 23 16.11 -22.32 -0.74
N ALA A 24 17.37 -21.93 -0.93
CA ALA A 24 18.37 -22.56 -1.76
C ALA A 24 18.45 -24.08 -1.56
N ALA A 25 18.58 -24.82 -2.66
CA ALA A 25 19.05 -26.20 -2.65
C ALA A 25 19.88 -26.48 -3.92
N PRO A 26 20.81 -27.45 -3.86
CA PRO A 26 22.12 -27.37 -4.50
C PRO A 26 22.16 -27.92 -5.92
N TRP A 27 23.14 -27.42 -6.68
CA TRP A 27 23.49 -27.88 -8.02
C TRP A 27 24.01 -29.33 -7.99
N SER A 28 23.36 -30.21 -8.74
CA SER A 28 23.93 -31.45 -9.22
C SER A 28 23.77 -31.53 -10.73
N SER A 29 24.91 -31.72 -11.39
CA SER A 29 25.21 -31.73 -12.83
C SER A 29 24.29 -32.60 -13.69
N PRO A 30 24.13 -32.23 -14.98
CA PRO A 30 24.75 -33.10 -15.99
C PRO A 30 25.42 -32.33 -17.16
N SER A 31 26.48 -32.92 -17.69
CA SER A 31 27.07 -32.63 -19.00
C SER A 31 27.04 -33.93 -19.85
N PRO A 32 27.46 -33.93 -21.12
CA PRO A 32 27.23 -32.96 -22.19
C PRO A 32 26.71 -33.67 -23.47
N ARG A 33 26.21 -32.90 -24.46
CA ARG A 33 26.53 -33.05 -25.90
C ARG A 33 25.81 -31.96 -26.71
N SER A 34 26.59 -30.97 -27.16
CA SER A 34 26.34 -30.17 -28.35
C SER A 34 26.81 -30.96 -29.60
N PRO A 35 26.57 -30.53 -30.86
CA PRO A 35 27.06 -29.29 -31.50
C PRO A 35 25.99 -28.61 -32.40
N ALA A 36 26.12 -27.44 -33.04
CA ALA A 36 26.95 -26.23 -32.99
C ALA A 36 26.36 -25.26 -34.07
N ALA A 37 26.85 -24.02 -34.06
CA ALA A 37 26.70 -22.92 -35.04
C ALA A 37 25.52 -21.94 -34.80
N GLN A 38 25.69 -20.60 -34.80
CA GLN A 38 26.82 -19.72 -35.09
C GLN A 38 26.58 -18.31 -34.50
N PHE A 39 27.67 -17.55 -34.41
CA PHE A 39 27.93 -16.28 -33.71
C PHE A 39 27.14 -15.03 -34.19
N LEU A 40 26.94 -14.06 -33.28
CA LEU A 40 27.58 -12.72 -33.39
C LEU A 40 27.47 -11.93 -32.06
N VAL A 41 28.63 -11.48 -31.55
CA VAL A 41 28.74 -10.51 -30.46
C VAL A 41 29.29 -9.22 -31.07
N ALA A 42 28.69 -8.09 -30.72
CA ALA A 42 29.34 -6.78 -30.78
C ALA A 42 29.02 -5.99 -29.48
N PRO A 43 30.00 -5.30 -28.87
CA PRO A 43 29.87 -4.70 -27.54
C PRO A 43 29.59 -3.19 -27.63
N LEU A 44 28.90 -2.61 -26.64
CA LEU A 44 29.10 -1.19 -26.34
C LEU A 44 28.81 -0.81 -24.88
N ALA A 45 29.90 -0.34 -24.27
CA ALA A 45 30.04 0.78 -23.35
C ALA A 45 29.35 0.75 -21.97
N LYS A 46 30.25 0.59 -20.99
CA LYS A 46 30.22 1.12 -19.61
C LYS A 46 29.54 2.49 -19.50
N LEU A 47 28.65 2.61 -18.52
CA LEU A 47 28.53 3.86 -17.75
C LEU A 47 28.47 3.53 -16.25
N GLN A 48 29.28 4.26 -15.50
CA GLN A 48 29.66 4.04 -14.11
C GLN A 48 28.86 4.94 -13.15
N LEU A 49 28.46 4.34 -12.02
CA LEU A 49 28.40 4.90 -10.64
C LEU A 49 27.27 5.91 -10.27
N PRO A 50 26.97 6.15 -8.96
CA PRO A 50 27.18 5.34 -7.75
C PRO A 50 26.02 5.29 -6.72
N ARG A 51 26.06 4.24 -5.88
CA ARG A 51 25.91 4.18 -4.39
C ARG A 51 24.83 5.04 -3.70
N HIS A 52 23.86 4.39 -3.06
CA HIS A 52 23.91 4.04 -1.63
C HIS A 52 22.80 3.05 -1.25
N VAL A 53 23.22 1.96 -0.62
CA VAL A 53 22.41 0.92 0.03
C VAL A 53 22.16 1.34 1.47
N ALA A 54 20.94 1.14 1.97
CA ALA A 54 20.67 0.99 3.39
C ALA A 54 19.58 -0.08 3.57
N THR A 55 20.02 -1.31 3.77
CA THR A 55 19.21 -2.44 4.22
C THR A 55 19.15 -2.39 5.74
N LEU A 56 17.96 -2.32 6.32
CA LEU A 56 17.73 -2.45 7.75
C LEU A 56 17.25 -3.90 8.00
N GLN A 57 18.07 -4.72 8.65
CA GLN A 57 17.62 -5.99 9.24
C GLN A 57 17.82 -5.90 10.75
N LEU A 58 16.71 -6.05 11.47
CA LEU A 58 16.65 -6.28 12.91
C LEU A 58 16.57 -7.79 13.15
N LEU A 59 17.44 -8.30 14.01
CA LEU A 59 17.27 -9.58 14.69
C LEU A 59 17.71 -9.40 16.15
N ASP A 60 16.75 -9.49 17.08
CA ASP A 60 17.00 -9.99 18.45
C ASP A 60 17.25 -11.52 18.31
N VAL A 61 17.99 -12.25 19.15
CA VAL A 61 17.87 -12.48 20.61
C VAL A 61 19.19 -13.19 21.13
N PRO A 62 19.28 -13.77 22.36
CA PRO A 62 19.99 -13.30 23.58
C PRO A 62 21.32 -14.01 23.94
N GLY A 63 22.07 -13.54 24.95
CA GLY A 63 23.09 -14.36 25.63
C GLY A 63 24.12 -13.58 26.48
N ASN A 64 24.36 -14.05 27.71
CA ASN A 64 25.07 -13.41 28.84
C ASN A 64 26.63 -13.46 28.73
N PRO A 65 27.44 -12.95 29.70
CA PRO A 65 28.64 -12.14 29.48
C PRO A 65 29.92 -13.01 29.49
N ILE A 66 31.11 -12.45 29.21
CA ILE A 66 32.40 -12.90 29.79
C ILE A 66 33.59 -12.08 29.25
N HIS A 67 34.40 -11.62 30.21
CA HIS A 67 35.84 -11.28 30.18
C HIS A 67 36.38 -10.06 29.41
N ALA A 68 36.83 -9.11 30.24
CA ALA A 68 37.78 -8.06 29.94
C ALA A 68 39.10 -8.55 29.32
N ARG A 69 39.63 -7.78 28.38
CA ARG A 69 41.07 -7.59 28.22
C ARG A 69 41.39 -6.12 28.01
N ARG A 70 42.13 -5.58 28.98
CA ARG A 70 42.88 -4.32 28.88
C ARG A 70 43.93 -4.47 27.78
N THR A 71 43.92 -3.57 26.80
CA THR A 71 45.08 -3.36 25.94
C THR A 71 45.63 -1.98 26.24
N GLN A 72 46.84 -1.95 26.80
CA GLN A 72 47.63 -0.77 27.08
C GLN A 72 47.91 -0.01 25.79
N VAL A 73 47.60 1.29 25.76
CA VAL A 73 48.12 2.21 24.75
C VAL A 73 49.32 2.94 25.35
N ARG A 74 50.46 2.81 24.68
CA ARG A 74 51.76 3.35 25.05
C ARG A 74 51.81 4.84 24.69
N LEU A 75 51.86 5.73 25.67
CA LEU A 75 52.11 7.16 25.47
C LEU A 75 53.61 7.39 25.23
N VAL A 76 53.95 7.88 24.04
CA VAL A 76 55.28 8.43 23.74
C VAL A 76 55.25 9.91 24.10
N GLY A 77 56.01 10.27 25.13
CA GLY A 77 56.17 11.66 25.56
C GLY A 77 57.10 12.44 24.65
N ILE A 78 56.71 13.67 24.32
CA ILE A 78 57.60 14.70 23.80
C ILE A 78 57.48 15.89 24.76
N ARG A 79 58.62 16.29 25.34
CA ARG A 79 58.74 17.44 26.25
C ARG A 79 58.91 18.75 25.48
N PRO A 80 58.59 19.89 26.12
CA PRO A 80 58.14 21.12 25.46
C PRO A 80 59.28 22.11 25.20
N SER A 81 59.06 23.03 24.25
CA SER A 81 59.84 24.26 24.18
C SER A 81 59.05 25.43 23.58
N CYS A 82 59.08 26.52 24.34
CA CYS A 82 59.04 27.93 23.92
C CYS A 82 57.69 28.64 23.68
N CYS A 83 57.38 29.48 24.67
CA CYS A 83 57.15 30.94 24.60
C CYS A 83 56.18 31.52 23.55
N LEU A 84 55.14 32.22 24.04
CA LEU A 84 54.69 33.61 23.73
C LEU A 84 53.21 33.82 24.20
N PRO A 85 52.68 35.06 24.23
CA PRO A 85 52.74 36.00 25.34
C PRO A 85 51.37 36.17 26.05
N PHE A 86 51.40 36.88 27.17
CA PHE A 86 50.26 37.36 27.96
C PHE A 86 49.16 37.96 27.07
N ARG A 87 48.00 37.29 26.97
CA ARG A 87 46.75 37.90 26.48
C ARG A 87 45.72 37.82 27.59
N ALA A 88 45.26 39.00 27.98
CA ALA A 88 44.23 39.21 28.99
C ALA A 88 42.99 38.34 28.71
N PHE A 89 42.55 37.61 29.73
CA PHE A 89 41.23 36.97 29.71
C PHE A 89 40.18 38.09 29.70
N ALA A 90 39.63 38.39 28.53
CA ALA A 90 38.33 39.04 28.45
C ALA A 90 37.33 38.06 29.05
N ALA A 91 36.85 38.35 30.26
CA ALA A 91 35.72 37.64 30.84
C ALA A 91 34.52 37.85 29.91
N VAL A 92 34.24 36.84 29.08
CA VAL A 92 33.00 36.76 28.32
C VAL A 92 31.89 36.76 29.37
N ARG A 93 31.14 37.86 29.46
CA ARG A 93 29.87 37.88 30.19
C ARG A 93 29.10 36.68 29.68
N ALA A 94 28.80 35.74 30.56
CA ALA A 94 27.84 34.68 30.30
C ALA A 94 26.52 35.36 29.95
N GLN A 95 26.29 35.60 28.67
CA GLN A 95 24.96 35.87 28.18
C GLN A 95 24.14 34.67 28.61
N ARG A 96 23.09 34.90 29.40
CA ARG A 96 22.04 33.90 29.61
C ARG A 96 21.61 33.43 28.23
N ILE A 97 22.07 32.24 27.83
CA ILE A 97 21.51 31.52 26.70
C ILE A 97 20.09 31.19 27.17
N GLN A 98 19.14 32.05 26.82
CA GLN A 98 17.74 31.69 26.98
C GLN A 98 17.56 30.41 26.15
N PRO A 99 17.02 29.32 26.72
CA PRO A 99 16.76 28.13 25.94
C PRO A 99 15.83 28.58 24.82
N THR A 100 16.32 28.54 23.58
CA THR A 100 15.51 28.91 22.42
C THR A 100 14.26 28.06 22.51
N LYS A 101 13.07 28.68 22.65
CA LYS A 101 11.80 27.95 22.66
C LYS A 101 11.82 27.09 21.41
N LYS A 102 12.05 25.78 21.58
CA LYS A 102 12.21 24.87 20.44
C LYS A 102 10.85 24.85 19.77
N LYS A 103 10.75 25.54 18.63
CA LYS A 103 9.56 25.51 17.80
C LYS A 103 9.67 24.27 16.93
N ARG A 104 8.58 23.50 16.88
CA ARG A 104 8.47 22.26 16.11
C ARG A 104 7.26 22.37 15.20
N ARG A 105 7.21 21.52 14.17
CA ARG A 105 6.09 21.53 13.24
C ARG A 105 4.82 21.03 13.95
N LEU A 106 3.69 21.68 13.67
CA LEU A 106 2.40 21.35 14.25
C LEU A 106 2.04 19.88 14.02
N ASP A 107 2.26 19.32 12.83
CA ASP A 107 1.95 17.92 12.55
C ASP A 107 2.76 16.94 13.41
N GLU A 108 4.03 17.24 13.69
CA GLU A 108 4.89 16.42 14.55
C GLU A 108 4.48 16.50 16.02
N VAL A 109 4.15 17.71 16.51
CA VAL A 109 3.67 17.91 17.88
C VAL A 109 2.31 17.23 18.07
N CYS A 110 1.42 17.31 17.09
CA CYS A 110 0.14 16.61 17.12
C CYS A 110 0.33 15.08 17.11
N LEU A 111 1.26 14.54 16.32
CA LEU A 111 1.53 13.11 16.29
C LEU A 111 2.01 12.57 17.63
N GLU A 112 2.87 13.33 18.31
CA GLU A 112 3.40 12.95 19.62
C GLU A 112 2.33 13.00 20.73
N ARG A 113 1.42 13.98 20.67
CA ARG A 113 0.37 14.19 21.68
C ARG A 113 -0.90 13.37 21.44
N PHE A 114 -1.24 13.11 20.18
CA PHE A 114 -2.45 12.40 19.76
C PHE A 114 -2.08 11.14 19.00
N GLN A 115 -1.36 10.24 19.68
CA GLN A 115 -0.79 9.01 19.11
C GLN A 115 -1.87 8.05 18.59
N GLN A 116 -3.12 8.21 19.03
CA GLN A 116 -4.27 7.46 18.50
C GLN A 116 -4.59 7.79 17.04
N TYR A 117 -4.04 8.87 16.47
CA TYR A 117 -4.32 9.28 15.10
C TYR A 117 -3.10 9.15 14.20
N SER A 118 -3.35 8.74 12.95
CA SER A 118 -2.32 8.71 11.93
C SER A 118 -1.90 10.12 11.51
N ARG A 119 -0.68 10.24 10.98
CA ARG A 119 -0.15 11.49 10.40
C ARG A 119 -1.10 12.07 9.35
N THR A 120 -1.67 11.20 8.53
CA THR A 120 -2.59 11.58 7.45
C THR A 120 -3.85 12.23 7.99
N TYR A 121 -4.45 11.70 9.06
CA TYR A 121 -5.61 12.32 9.70
C TYR A 121 -5.29 13.69 10.26
N ILE A 122 -4.20 13.78 11.03
CA ILE A 122 -3.75 15.05 11.62
C ILE A 122 -3.53 16.10 10.54
N GLN A 123 -2.80 15.78 9.47
CA GLN A 123 -2.54 16.72 8.38
C GLN A 123 -3.83 17.13 7.65
N SER A 124 -4.77 16.20 7.47
CA SER A 124 -6.07 16.48 6.86
C SER A 124 -6.91 17.43 7.72
N TRP A 125 -6.98 17.20 9.02
CA TRP A 125 -7.73 18.06 9.95
C TRP A 125 -7.11 19.44 10.09
N ILE A 126 -5.78 19.53 10.08
CA ILE A 126 -5.10 20.82 9.99
C ILE A 126 -5.56 21.54 8.73
N LEU A 127 -5.47 20.91 7.56
CA LEU A 127 -5.88 21.53 6.29
C LEU A 127 -7.36 21.97 6.28
N GLN A 128 -8.24 21.22 6.94
CA GLN A 128 -9.67 21.52 7.09
C GLN A 128 -9.97 22.61 8.14
N GLY A 129 -8.95 23.14 8.84
CA GLY A 129 -9.13 24.12 9.90
C GLY A 129 -9.78 23.57 11.17
N LYS A 130 -9.68 22.26 11.39
CA LYS A 130 -10.21 21.58 12.58
C LYS A 130 -9.22 21.55 13.74
N VAL A 131 -8.02 22.08 13.56
CA VAL A 131 -6.98 22.12 14.60
C VAL A 131 -6.77 23.55 15.06
N HIS A 132 -6.91 23.76 16.36
CA HIS A 132 -6.68 25.03 17.03
C HIS A 132 -5.36 24.99 17.82
N VAL A 133 -4.59 26.07 17.73
CA VAL A 133 -3.37 26.29 18.51
C VAL A 133 -3.55 27.60 19.27
N ASP A 134 -3.50 27.53 20.59
CA ASP A 134 -3.73 28.67 21.49
C ASP A 134 -5.04 29.42 21.15
N GLY A 135 -6.10 28.64 20.86
CA GLY A 135 -7.43 29.12 20.50
C GLY A 135 -7.64 29.49 19.02
N ARG A 136 -6.57 29.58 18.21
CA ARG A 136 -6.64 30.00 16.80
C ARG A 136 -6.59 28.84 15.82
N VAL A 137 -7.42 28.88 14.78
CA VAL A 137 -7.40 27.88 13.70
C VAL A 137 -6.07 27.95 12.94
N VAL A 138 -5.43 26.80 12.72
CA VAL A 138 -4.20 26.69 11.92
C VAL A 138 -4.43 25.73 10.76
N ASN A 139 -4.23 26.21 9.53
CA ASN A 139 -4.50 25.44 8.30
C ASN A 139 -3.27 24.80 7.65
N LYS A 140 -2.09 24.99 8.23
CA LYS A 140 -0.81 24.55 7.66
C LYS A 140 -0.08 23.62 8.62
N ALA A 141 0.11 22.37 8.19
CA ALA A 141 0.78 21.32 8.98
C ALA A 141 2.20 21.69 9.42
N GLY A 142 2.96 22.36 8.54
CA GLY A 142 4.32 22.81 8.82
C GLY A 142 4.42 24.08 9.68
N THR A 143 3.33 24.57 10.26
CA THR A 143 3.36 25.76 11.13
C THR A 143 4.21 25.47 12.37
N GLN A 144 5.12 26.39 12.68
CA GLN A 144 6.05 26.28 13.80
C GLN A 144 5.34 26.66 15.10
N VAL A 145 5.12 25.67 15.98
CA VAL A 145 4.43 25.83 17.26
C VAL A 145 5.39 25.53 18.41
N SER A 146 5.13 26.12 19.57
CA SER A 146 5.92 25.83 20.77
C SER A 146 5.45 24.52 21.39
N ASP A 147 6.37 23.76 21.99
CA ASP A 147 6.03 22.57 22.80
C ASP A 147 5.07 22.88 23.98
N LYS A 148 4.89 24.16 24.34
CA LYS A 148 3.96 24.60 25.39
C LYS A 148 2.59 25.08 24.88
N SER A 149 2.41 25.20 23.56
CA SER A 149 1.14 25.65 23.00
C SER A 149 0.02 24.66 23.32
N VAL A 150 -1.17 25.17 23.60
CA VAL A 150 -2.38 24.37 23.80
C VAL A 150 -2.91 24.01 22.42
N ILE A 151 -3.08 22.71 22.16
CA ILE A 151 -3.54 22.20 20.87
C ILE A 151 -4.85 21.46 21.09
N GLU A 152 -5.88 21.85 20.35
CA GLU A 152 -7.20 21.21 20.37
C GLU A 152 -7.54 20.74 18.96
N ILE A 153 -8.00 19.49 18.83
CA ILE A 153 -8.48 18.92 17.57
C ILE A 153 -10.00 18.79 17.68
N LYS A 154 -10.72 19.61 16.92
CA LYS A 154 -12.19 19.61 16.80
C LYS A 154 -12.58 18.88 15.53
N ALA A 155 -12.32 17.58 15.50
CA ALA A 155 -12.57 16.75 14.34
C ALA A 155 -13.22 15.42 14.69
N GLU A 156 -14.16 15.00 13.86
CA GLU A 156 -14.70 13.65 13.88
C GLU A 156 -13.79 12.71 13.09
N ILE A 157 -13.66 11.48 13.60
CA ILE A 157 -12.94 10.41 12.91
C ILE A 157 -13.80 9.99 11.71
N PRO A 158 -13.29 10.11 10.47
CA PRO A 158 -14.05 9.69 9.32
C PRO A 158 -14.25 8.17 9.34
N LYS A 159 -15.40 7.72 8.81
CA LYS A 159 -15.77 6.31 8.80
C LYS A 159 -14.70 5.42 8.15
N TYR A 160 -14.10 5.86 7.04
CA TYR A 160 -13.03 5.12 6.36
C TYR A 160 -11.73 5.90 6.26
N VAL A 161 -10.62 5.18 6.12
CA VAL A 161 -9.26 5.75 5.90
C VAL A 161 -9.15 6.64 4.67
N CYS A 162 -9.94 6.35 3.63
CA CYS A 162 -10.01 7.21 2.46
C CYS A 162 -11.38 7.16 1.78
N ARG A 163 -11.60 8.12 0.88
CA ARG A 163 -12.84 8.27 0.11
C ARG A 163 -13.29 6.98 -0.59
N ALA A 164 -12.35 6.11 -0.99
CA ALA A 164 -12.67 4.87 -1.69
C ALA A 164 -13.59 3.94 -0.87
N GLY A 165 -13.50 3.93 0.47
CA GLY A 165 -14.38 3.09 1.29
C GLY A 165 -15.86 3.38 1.08
N HIS A 166 -16.23 4.65 0.92
CA HIS A 166 -17.62 5.05 0.61
C HIS A 166 -18.09 4.55 -0.76
N LYS A 167 -17.19 4.32 -1.72
CA LYS A 167 -17.54 3.77 -3.03
C LYS A 167 -17.94 2.31 -2.92
N LEU A 168 -17.13 1.52 -2.20
CA LEU A 168 -17.41 0.10 -2.01
C LEU A 168 -18.64 -0.11 -1.12
N GLU A 169 -18.81 0.71 -0.08
CA GLU A 169 -20.02 0.68 0.76
C GLU A 169 -21.31 0.85 -0.05
N ALA A 170 -21.32 1.76 -1.02
CA ALA A 170 -22.48 1.94 -1.90
C ALA A 170 -22.78 0.69 -2.73
N ALA A 171 -21.75 0.03 -3.27
CA ALA A 171 -21.93 -1.23 -4.00
C ALA A 171 -22.39 -2.38 -3.07
N ILE A 172 -21.83 -2.50 -1.87
CA ILE A 172 -22.26 -3.51 -0.89
C ILE A 172 -23.75 -3.36 -0.58
N LYS A 173 -24.22 -2.12 -0.37
CA LYS A 173 -25.63 -1.84 -0.08
C LYS A 173 -26.54 -2.10 -1.28
N GLU A 174 -26.20 -1.56 -2.44
CA GLU A 174 -27.04 -1.70 -3.64
C GLU A 174 -27.18 -3.16 -4.06
N PHE A 175 -26.06 -3.90 -4.10
CA PHE A 175 -26.03 -5.28 -4.55
C PHE A 175 -26.32 -6.28 -3.42
N CYS A 176 -26.68 -5.80 -2.23
CA CYS A 176 -27.00 -6.62 -1.05
C CYS A 176 -25.91 -7.67 -0.75
N ILE A 177 -24.64 -7.24 -0.80
CA ILE A 177 -23.49 -8.14 -0.61
C ILE A 177 -23.28 -8.35 0.88
N ASP A 178 -23.43 -9.58 1.32
CA ASP A 178 -23.03 -9.99 2.66
C ASP A 178 -21.50 -10.23 2.68
N CYS A 179 -20.79 -9.51 3.55
CA CYS A 179 -19.36 -9.68 3.79
C CYS A 179 -19.04 -10.42 5.10
N ASP A 180 -20.04 -10.68 5.95
CA ASP A 180 -19.79 -11.15 7.31
C ASP A 180 -19.18 -12.56 7.32
N GLY A 181 -18.10 -12.71 8.08
CA GLY A 181 -17.34 -13.95 8.20
C GLY A 181 -16.60 -14.39 6.93
N LYS A 182 -16.74 -13.68 5.80
CA LYS A 182 -16.15 -14.03 4.50
C LYS A 182 -14.68 -13.64 4.38
N ILE A 183 -14.01 -14.19 3.39
CA ILE A 183 -12.65 -13.82 3.01
C ILE A 183 -12.74 -12.93 1.78
N ALA A 184 -12.01 -11.82 1.80
CA ALA A 184 -11.98 -10.85 0.71
C ALA A 184 -10.58 -10.73 0.10
N LEU A 185 -10.53 -10.28 -1.15
CA LEU A 185 -9.31 -9.92 -1.87
C LEU A 185 -9.47 -8.49 -2.40
N ASP A 186 -8.61 -7.58 -1.97
CA ASP A 186 -8.50 -6.19 -2.46
C ASP A 186 -7.30 -6.08 -3.41
N SER A 187 -7.57 -6.21 -4.70
CA SER A 187 -6.58 -6.17 -5.77
C SER A 187 -6.38 -4.74 -6.27
N GLY A 188 -5.80 -3.91 -5.41
CA GLY A 188 -5.51 -2.50 -5.69
C GLY A 188 -5.25 -1.71 -4.42
N LEU A 189 -4.35 -2.22 -3.57
CA LEU A 189 -3.96 -1.60 -2.31
C LEU A 189 -3.39 -0.19 -2.51
N SER A 190 -4.27 0.80 -2.45
CA SER A 190 -3.88 2.21 -2.37
C SER A 190 -3.75 2.59 -0.89
N THR A 191 -4.49 3.61 -0.44
CA THR A 191 -4.58 3.97 0.99
C THR A 191 -5.33 2.92 1.84
N GLY A 192 -5.86 1.85 1.25
CA GLY A 192 -6.57 0.77 1.95
C GLY A 192 -8.06 1.02 2.22
N GLY A 193 -8.70 1.97 1.53
CA GLY A 193 -10.12 2.30 1.79
C GLY A 193 -11.11 1.16 1.50
N PHE A 194 -10.84 0.32 0.50
CA PHE A 194 -11.68 -0.86 0.21
C PHE A 194 -11.48 -1.93 1.28
N THR A 195 -10.22 -2.24 1.61
CA THR A 195 -9.86 -3.12 2.72
C THR A 195 -10.55 -2.72 4.03
N ASP A 196 -10.46 -1.44 4.42
CA ASP A 196 -11.10 -0.90 5.62
C ASP A 196 -12.64 -1.06 5.57
N CYS A 197 -13.26 -0.77 4.43
CA CYS A 197 -14.69 -0.98 4.22
C CYS A 197 -15.10 -2.45 4.40
N LEU A 198 -14.34 -3.40 3.83
CA LEU A 198 -14.65 -4.83 3.93
C LEU A 198 -14.57 -5.34 5.37
N LEU A 199 -13.50 -4.95 6.09
CA LEU A 199 -13.31 -5.32 7.50
C LEU A 199 -14.43 -4.76 8.39
N GLN A 200 -14.83 -3.50 8.17
CA GLN A 200 -15.95 -2.89 8.89
C GLN A 200 -17.31 -3.54 8.59
N HIS A 201 -17.46 -4.19 7.43
CA HIS A 201 -18.67 -4.96 7.07
C HIS A 201 -18.56 -6.46 7.45
N GLY A 202 -17.62 -6.83 8.32
CA GLY A 202 -17.55 -8.17 8.91
C GLY A 202 -16.67 -9.17 8.15
N ALA A 203 -15.95 -8.76 7.11
CA ALA A 203 -15.00 -9.65 6.45
C ALA A 203 -13.98 -10.17 7.49
N SER A 204 -13.86 -11.48 7.58
CA SER A 204 -12.96 -12.12 8.55
C SER A 204 -11.50 -11.88 8.25
N HIS A 205 -11.15 -11.83 6.95
CA HIS A 205 -9.81 -11.59 6.45
C HIS A 205 -9.88 -10.89 5.11
N VAL A 206 -8.95 -9.97 4.85
CA VAL A 206 -8.77 -9.32 3.55
C VAL A 206 -7.34 -9.52 3.08
N TYR A 207 -7.16 -10.18 1.94
CA TYR A 207 -5.89 -10.22 1.24
C TYR A 207 -5.77 -8.98 0.39
N GLY A 208 -4.82 -8.12 0.73
CA GLY A 208 -4.50 -6.97 -0.08
C GLY A 208 -3.38 -7.30 -1.07
N VAL A 209 -3.61 -7.04 -2.36
CA VAL A 209 -2.60 -7.23 -3.40
C VAL A 209 -2.42 -5.91 -4.14
N ASP A 210 -1.17 -5.46 -4.27
CA ASP A 210 -0.82 -4.39 -5.18
C ASP A 210 -0.36 -5.00 -6.50
N VAL A 211 -1.14 -4.76 -7.55
CA VAL A 211 -0.92 -5.31 -8.89
C VAL A 211 -0.67 -4.17 -9.88
N GLY A 212 0.39 -4.32 -10.65
CA GLY A 212 0.67 -3.48 -11.81
C GLY A 212 -0.44 -3.57 -12.87
N TYR A 213 -0.43 -2.62 -13.82
CA TYR A 213 -1.47 -2.48 -14.84
C TYR A 213 -1.61 -3.74 -15.72
N GLY A 214 -2.85 -4.22 -15.90
CA GLY A 214 -3.21 -5.14 -16.99
C GLY A 214 -3.15 -6.66 -16.73
N GLN A 215 -2.85 -7.14 -15.52
CA GLN A 215 -2.66 -8.59 -15.27
C GLN A 215 -3.57 -9.21 -14.19
N VAL A 216 -4.63 -8.51 -13.79
CA VAL A 216 -5.39 -8.88 -12.59
C VAL A 216 -6.30 -10.09 -12.82
N MET A 217 -7.06 -10.11 -13.92
CA MET A 217 -8.13 -11.11 -14.11
C MET A 217 -7.64 -12.57 -14.12
N PRO A 218 -6.57 -12.96 -14.85
CA PRO A 218 -6.11 -14.35 -14.88
C PRO A 218 -5.55 -14.86 -13.54
N ALA A 219 -5.02 -13.96 -12.71
CA ALA A 219 -4.54 -14.31 -11.38
C ALA A 219 -5.72 -14.47 -10.41
N VAL A 220 -6.66 -13.52 -10.48
CA VAL A 220 -7.84 -13.47 -9.62
C VAL A 220 -8.76 -14.68 -9.84
N THR A 221 -8.99 -15.09 -11.09
CA THR A 221 -9.82 -16.28 -11.39
C THR A 221 -9.26 -17.58 -10.80
N LYS A 222 -7.94 -17.69 -10.66
CA LYS A 222 -7.27 -18.88 -10.10
C LYS A 222 -7.38 -18.98 -8.58
N VAL A 223 -7.54 -17.84 -7.90
CA VAL A 223 -7.55 -17.78 -6.42
C VAL A 223 -8.94 -17.59 -5.83
N MET A 224 -9.89 -17.09 -6.61
CA MET A 224 -11.29 -16.99 -6.19
C MET A 224 -11.96 -18.38 -6.19
N LYS A 225 -12.98 -18.56 -5.37
CA LYS A 225 -13.88 -19.73 -5.45
C LYS A 225 -14.90 -19.58 -6.58
N THR A 226 -15.62 -20.65 -6.90
CA THR A 226 -16.63 -20.74 -7.97
C THR A 226 -17.91 -19.97 -7.69
N ASP A 227 -18.19 -19.63 -6.44
CA ASP A 227 -19.39 -18.91 -5.95
C ASP A 227 -19.11 -17.45 -5.54
N SER A 228 -17.90 -16.97 -5.81
CA SER A 228 -17.46 -15.66 -5.34
C SER A 228 -18.13 -14.48 -6.05
N ILE A 229 -18.26 -13.37 -5.33
CA ILE A 229 -18.73 -12.08 -5.86
C ILE A 229 -17.52 -11.20 -6.19
N LEU A 230 -17.61 -10.49 -7.31
CA LEU A 230 -16.60 -9.59 -7.82
C LEU A 230 -17.20 -8.17 -7.97
N ILE A 231 -16.61 -7.19 -7.29
CA ILE A 231 -16.89 -5.77 -7.48
C ILE A 231 -15.71 -5.11 -8.18
N THR A 232 -15.97 -4.49 -9.33
CA THR A 232 -14.95 -3.80 -10.13
C THR A 232 -15.22 -2.31 -10.17
N LEU A 233 -14.26 -1.49 -9.71
CA LEU A 233 -14.30 -0.04 -9.85
C LEU A 233 -13.76 0.35 -11.24
N ILE A 234 -14.66 0.86 -12.07
CA ILE A 234 -14.41 1.27 -13.46
C ILE A 234 -14.21 2.79 -13.48
N LYS A 235 -13.08 3.19 -14.07
CA LYS A 235 -12.63 4.59 -14.14
C LYS A 235 -12.42 4.96 -15.60
N PRO A 236 -13.42 5.56 -16.28
CA PRO A 236 -13.38 5.84 -17.71
C PRO A 236 -12.11 6.53 -18.19
N GLN A 237 -11.54 7.46 -17.43
CA GLN A 237 -10.32 8.19 -17.79
C GLN A 237 -9.07 7.33 -17.97
N PHE A 238 -9.03 6.13 -17.39
CA PHE A 238 -7.91 5.19 -17.56
C PHE A 238 -8.17 4.15 -18.65
N GLU A 239 -9.43 3.96 -19.02
CA GLU A 239 -9.84 2.92 -19.97
C GLU A 239 -10.15 3.52 -21.35
N ALA A 240 -10.66 4.75 -21.42
CA ALA A 240 -10.97 5.46 -22.65
C ALA A 240 -9.71 5.72 -23.48
N ARG A 241 -9.90 5.91 -24.79
CA ARG A 241 -8.80 6.27 -25.70
C ARG A 241 -8.31 7.67 -25.36
N ARG A 242 -7.03 7.95 -25.61
CA ARG A 242 -6.45 9.29 -25.35
C ARG A 242 -7.22 10.43 -26.03
N SER A 243 -7.79 10.19 -27.22
CA SER A 243 -8.62 11.17 -27.94
C SER A 243 -9.99 11.44 -27.29
N GLN A 244 -10.46 10.55 -26.42
CA GLN A 244 -11.74 10.65 -25.72
C GLN A 244 -11.61 11.31 -24.33
N VAL A 245 -10.37 11.57 -23.89
CA VAL A 245 -10.08 12.21 -22.61
C VAL A 245 -9.88 13.71 -22.85
N GLY A 246 -10.78 14.52 -22.30
CA GLY A 246 -10.72 15.98 -22.45
C GLY A 246 -9.63 16.63 -21.59
N GLY A 247 -9.54 17.96 -21.70
CA GLY A 247 -8.63 18.76 -20.87
C GLY A 247 -8.81 18.49 -19.38
N GLY A 248 -7.67 18.33 -18.69
CA GLY A 248 -7.61 17.99 -17.27
C GLY A 248 -7.81 16.51 -16.93
N GLY A 249 -7.74 15.61 -17.93
CA GLY A 249 -7.89 14.16 -17.69
C GLY A 249 -9.35 13.71 -17.52
N ILE A 250 -10.31 14.54 -17.93
CA ILE A 250 -11.73 14.34 -17.61
C ILE A 250 -12.50 13.78 -18.82
N VAL A 251 -13.15 12.63 -18.63
CA VAL A 251 -14.09 12.05 -19.59
C VAL A 251 -15.49 12.56 -19.27
N ARG A 252 -16.03 13.42 -20.14
CA ARG A 252 -17.34 14.07 -19.96
C ARG A 252 -18.47 13.41 -20.76
N ASP A 253 -18.14 12.81 -21.90
CA ASP A 253 -19.11 12.24 -22.82
C ASP A 253 -19.74 10.95 -22.25
N PRO A 254 -21.07 10.90 -22.03
CA PRO A 254 -21.76 9.71 -21.56
C PRO A 254 -21.64 8.51 -22.52
N LEU A 255 -21.49 8.74 -23.82
CA LEU A 255 -21.30 7.65 -24.79
C LEU A 255 -19.96 6.95 -24.58
N VAL A 256 -18.92 7.71 -24.23
CA VAL A 256 -17.61 7.14 -23.86
C VAL A 256 -17.72 6.36 -22.54
N HIS A 257 -18.50 6.85 -21.57
CA HIS A 257 -18.75 6.09 -20.34
C HIS A 257 -19.41 4.75 -20.63
N LYS A 258 -20.44 4.74 -21.50
CA LYS A 258 -21.13 3.53 -21.92
C LYS A 258 -20.20 2.56 -22.66
N GLU A 259 -19.43 3.05 -23.65
CA GLU A 259 -18.44 2.24 -24.38
C GLU A 259 -17.46 1.55 -23.42
N VAL A 260 -16.94 2.29 -22.43
CA VAL A 260 -16.03 1.74 -21.44
C VAL A 260 -16.72 0.69 -20.57
N LEU A 261 -17.93 0.95 -20.09
CA LEU A 261 -18.69 0.01 -19.27
C LEU A 261 -18.93 -1.30 -20.03
N ASP A 262 -19.49 -1.21 -21.23
CA ASP A 262 -19.82 -2.37 -22.07
C ASP A 262 -18.57 -3.21 -22.33
N ARG A 263 -17.47 -2.58 -22.73
CA ARG A 263 -16.21 -3.28 -22.99
C ARG A 263 -15.62 -3.97 -21.75
N ILE A 264 -15.67 -3.33 -20.58
CA ILE A 264 -15.15 -3.93 -19.35
C ILE A 264 -16.06 -5.06 -18.87
N ILE A 265 -17.37 -4.89 -18.94
CA ILE A 265 -18.34 -5.92 -18.58
C ILE A 265 -18.13 -7.15 -19.45
N SER A 266 -18.14 -7.02 -20.78
CA SER A 266 -17.91 -8.14 -21.69
C SER A 266 -16.55 -8.80 -21.44
N GLY A 267 -15.49 -8.01 -21.24
CA GLY A 267 -14.17 -8.55 -20.95
C GLY A 267 -14.06 -9.30 -19.62
N VAL A 268 -14.90 -8.99 -18.62
CA VAL A 268 -14.98 -9.75 -17.36
C VAL A 268 -15.80 -11.03 -17.54
N GLU A 269 -16.87 -10.97 -18.33
CA GLU A 269 -17.73 -12.13 -18.63
C GLU A 269 -16.97 -13.24 -19.36
N GLU A 270 -16.02 -12.88 -20.24
CA GLU A 270 -15.09 -13.82 -20.89
C GLU A 270 -14.29 -14.68 -19.89
N PHE A 271 -14.14 -14.25 -18.64
CA PHE A 271 -13.45 -14.98 -17.57
C PHE A 271 -14.39 -15.85 -16.70
N GLY A 272 -15.61 -16.13 -17.16
CA GLY A 272 -16.56 -16.99 -16.43
C GLY A 272 -17.29 -16.26 -15.31
N PHE A 273 -17.60 -14.98 -15.53
CA PHE A 273 -18.40 -14.17 -14.61
C PHE A 273 -19.70 -13.76 -15.30
N CYS A 274 -20.74 -13.54 -14.50
CA CYS A 274 -22.04 -13.04 -14.94
C CYS A 274 -22.29 -11.68 -14.30
N ASN A 275 -22.48 -10.64 -15.12
CA ASN A 275 -22.79 -9.31 -14.64
C ASN A 275 -24.15 -9.27 -13.92
N LYS A 276 -24.20 -8.62 -12.75
CA LYS A 276 -25.41 -8.39 -11.95
C LYS A 276 -25.89 -6.94 -12.01
N GLY A 277 -25.15 -6.07 -12.68
CA GLY A 277 -25.46 -4.66 -12.83
C GLY A 277 -24.30 -3.77 -12.42
N TRP A 278 -24.50 -2.47 -12.57
CA TRP A 278 -23.53 -1.45 -12.20
C TRP A 278 -24.23 -0.22 -11.62
N ILE A 279 -23.49 0.53 -10.81
CA ILE A 279 -23.92 1.83 -10.25
C ILE A 279 -22.89 2.92 -10.54
N GLU A 280 -23.34 4.18 -10.57
CA GLU A 280 -22.43 5.33 -10.49
C GLU A 280 -21.89 5.43 -9.05
N SER A 281 -20.58 5.65 -8.91
CA SER A 281 -19.94 5.89 -7.61
C SER A 281 -20.55 7.13 -6.95
N PRO A 282 -20.89 7.08 -5.64
CA PRO A 282 -21.53 8.21 -4.93
C PRO A 282 -20.62 9.45 -4.84
N ILE A 283 -19.32 9.25 -5.08
CA ILE A 283 -18.31 10.31 -5.09
C ILE A 283 -17.50 10.27 -6.38
N LYS A 284 -17.19 11.46 -6.89
CA LYS A 284 -16.34 11.62 -8.07
C LYS A 284 -14.87 11.31 -7.76
N GLY A 285 -14.11 10.96 -8.80
CA GLY A 285 -12.66 10.76 -8.76
C GLY A 285 -11.90 12.05 -8.40
N ALA A 286 -10.57 11.94 -8.28
CA ALA A 286 -9.70 13.07 -7.87
C ALA A 286 -9.84 14.32 -8.75
N GLU A 287 -10.07 14.14 -10.06
CA GLU A 287 -10.21 15.20 -11.05
C GLU A 287 -11.68 15.50 -11.40
N GLY A 288 -12.63 14.97 -10.62
CA GLY A 288 -14.06 15.14 -10.90
C GLY A 288 -14.63 14.15 -11.94
N ASN A 289 -13.84 13.18 -12.39
CA ASN A 289 -14.30 12.08 -13.23
C ASN A 289 -15.43 11.29 -12.56
N LYS A 290 -16.47 10.96 -13.33
CA LYS A 290 -17.44 9.94 -12.93
C LYS A 290 -16.75 8.58 -12.90
N GLU A 291 -17.10 7.76 -11.93
CA GLU A 291 -16.60 6.39 -11.79
C GLU A 291 -17.79 5.47 -11.55
N PHE A 292 -17.63 4.19 -11.84
CA PHE A 292 -18.73 3.22 -11.76
C PHE A 292 -18.27 1.97 -11.00
N LEU A 293 -19.18 1.30 -10.31
CA LEU A 293 -18.94 -0.02 -9.72
C LEU A 293 -19.82 -1.04 -10.41
N ALA A 294 -19.22 -2.07 -10.98
CA ALA A 294 -19.93 -3.19 -11.58
C ALA A 294 -19.81 -4.43 -10.68
N CYS A 295 -20.91 -5.15 -10.51
CA CYS A 295 -21.02 -6.36 -9.71
C CYS A 295 -21.12 -7.58 -10.63
N PHE A 296 -20.35 -8.62 -10.32
CA PHE A 296 -20.38 -9.87 -11.06
C PHE A 296 -20.42 -11.05 -10.10
N HIS A 297 -21.17 -12.08 -10.46
CA HIS A 297 -21.10 -13.37 -9.80
C HIS A 297 -20.27 -14.30 -10.66
N ARG A 298 -19.36 -15.04 -10.04
CA ARG A 298 -18.68 -16.09 -10.79
C ARG A 298 -19.66 -17.19 -11.16
N ILE A 299 -19.55 -17.67 -12.38
CA ILE A 299 -20.33 -18.82 -12.87
C ILE A 299 -19.66 -20.07 -12.31
N PRO A 300 -20.39 -20.94 -11.58
CA PRO A 300 -19.83 -22.19 -11.09
C PRO A 300 -19.34 -23.03 -12.27
N THR A 301 -18.03 -23.29 -12.31
CA THR A 301 -17.50 -24.30 -13.22
C THR A 301 -17.71 -25.65 -12.55
N PRO A 302 -18.24 -26.68 -13.25
CA PRO A 302 -18.33 -28.02 -12.67
C PRO A 302 -16.94 -28.46 -12.24
N GLU A 303 -16.79 -28.90 -10.99
CA GLU A 303 -15.53 -29.49 -10.56
C GLU A 303 -15.27 -30.74 -11.42
N PRO A 304 -14.03 -30.97 -11.90
CA PRO A 304 -13.69 -32.24 -12.52
C PRO A 304 -13.97 -33.34 -11.51
N ARG A 305 -14.87 -34.28 -11.85
CA ARG A 305 -15.12 -35.47 -11.04
C ARG A 305 -13.77 -36.17 -10.81
N PRO A 306 -13.46 -36.62 -9.57
CA PRO A 306 -12.24 -37.38 -9.33
C PRO A 306 -12.21 -38.58 -10.28
N GLU A 307 -11.12 -38.70 -11.03
CA GLU A 307 -10.92 -39.80 -11.96
C GLU A 307 -10.75 -41.10 -11.17
N GLY A 308 -11.76 -41.97 -11.24
CA GLY A 308 -11.62 -43.42 -11.00
C GLY A 308 -11.80 -43.90 -9.56
N GLU A 309 -13.04 -44.22 -9.19
CA GLU A 309 -13.30 -45.53 -8.57
C GLU A 309 -13.85 -46.42 -9.69
N VAL A 310 -12.97 -47.26 -10.25
CA VAL A 310 -13.39 -48.37 -11.09
C VAL A 310 -14.13 -49.32 -10.18
N GLU A 311 -15.45 -49.40 -10.36
CA GLU A 311 -16.31 -50.41 -9.75
C GLU A 311 -15.80 -51.78 -10.23
N VAL A 312 -15.00 -52.45 -9.39
CA VAL A 312 -14.58 -53.83 -9.65
C VAL A 312 -15.82 -54.68 -9.46
N ALA A 313 -16.49 -55.00 -10.56
CA ALA A 313 -17.55 -55.99 -10.59
C ALA A 313 -16.99 -57.31 -10.03
N ALA A 314 -17.48 -57.70 -8.85
CA ALA A 314 -17.20 -58.99 -8.25
C ALA A 314 -17.89 -60.07 -9.09
N THR A 315 -17.09 -60.90 -9.79
CA THR A 315 -17.50 -62.19 -10.36
C THR A 315 -17.62 -63.26 -9.28
#